data_AF-A0A936N2A6-F1
#
_entry.id   AF-A0A936N2A6-F1
#
_cell.length_a   1.000
_cell.length_b   1.000
_cell.length_c   1.000
_cell.angle_alpha   90.00
_cell.angle_beta   90.00
_cell.angle_gamma   90.00
#
_symmetry.space_group_name_H-M   'P 1'
#
loop_
_entity.id
_entity.type
_entity.pdbx_description
1 polymer ?
#
loop_
_entity_poly.entity_id
_entity_poly.type
_entity_poly.pdbx_seq_one_letter_code
_entity_poly.pdbx_strand_id
1 'polypeptide(L)' 'MIVFAEKIVEQGLYRDTVLTWIGDFNPRMIKVCENLDAVNYRTMATYRYLFDRSRPFERHPLIEKKDG' A
#
# COMPACT_ATOMS: atom_id res chain seq x y z
N MET A 1 -5.32 5.49 -10.35
CA MET A 1 -4.28 4.46 -10.52
C MET A 1 -4.84 3.05 -10.30
N ILE A 2 -5.52 2.78 -9.17
CA ILE A 2 -6.19 1.48 -8.92
C ILE A 2 -7.26 1.15 -9.95
N VAL A 3 -8.19 2.09 -10.24
CA VAL A 3 -9.25 1.87 -11.24
C VAL A 3 -8.70 1.53 -12.63
N PHE A 4 -7.46 1.95 -12.91
CA PHE A 4 -6.77 1.58 -14.14
C PHE A 4 -6.15 0.19 -14.06
N ALA A 5 -5.64 -0.21 -12.89
CA ALA A 5 -5.16 -1.57 -12.64
C ALA A 5 -6.28 -2.60 -12.79
N GLU A 6 -7.48 -2.34 -12.25
CA GLU A 6 -8.66 -3.21 -12.41
C GLU A 6 -8.92 -3.52 -13.89
N LYS A 7 -8.99 -2.47 -14.72
CA LYS A 7 -9.21 -2.61 -16.15
C LYS A 7 -8.11 -3.35 -16.90
N ILE A 8 -6.86 -3.29 -16.42
CA ILE A 8 -5.74 -4.03 -17.03
C ILE A 8 -5.78 -5.50 -16.65
N VAL A 9 -6.07 -5.80 -15.38
CA VAL A 9 -6.17 -7.17 -14.87
C VAL A 9 -7.29 -7.91 -15.59
N GLU A 10 -8.44 -7.27 -15.79
CA GLU A 10 -9.57 -7.83 -16.54
C GLU A 10 -9.24 -8.19 -17.99
N GLN A 11 -8.29 -7.50 -18.62
CA GLN A 11 -7.91 -7.78 -20.01
C GLN A 11 -7.05 -9.04 -20.17
N GLY A 12 -6.52 -9.62 -19.09
CA GLY A 12 -5.75 -10.86 -19.13
C GLY A 12 -4.46 -10.80 -19.97
N LEU A 13 -3.91 -9.60 -20.19
CA LEU A 13 -2.74 -9.38 -21.06
C LEU A 13 -1.42 -9.84 -20.44
N TYR A 14 -1.38 -10.01 -19.12
CA TYR A 14 -0.19 -10.36 -18.36
C TYR A 14 -0.44 -11.59 -17.52
N ARG A 15 0.60 -12.41 -17.34
CA ARG A 15 0.55 -13.58 -16.46
C ARG A 15 0.35 -13.19 -15.00
N ASP A 16 1.09 -12.18 -14.56
CA ASP A 16 1.11 -11.72 -13.18
C ASP A 16 1.13 -10.18 -13.16
N THR A 17 0.46 -9.57 -12.18
CA THR A 17 0.51 -8.12 -11.92
C THR A 17 0.92 -7.88 -10.48
N VAL A 18 1.87 -6.97 -10.25
CA VAL A 18 2.37 -6.64 -8.90
C VAL A 18 1.92 -5.22 -8.53
N LEU A 19 1.12 -5.14 -7.47
CA LEU A 19 0.73 -3.88 -6.85
C LEU A 19 1.83 -3.45 -5.89
N THR A 20 2.34 -2.23 -6.05
CA THR A 20 3.45 -1.69 -5.25
C THR A 20 3.03 -0.39 -4.56
N TRP A 21 3.88 0.10 -3.65
CA TRP A 21 3.68 1.37 -2.95
C TRP A 21 2.43 1.44 -2.05
N ILE A 22 1.98 0.30 -1.55
CA ILE A 22 0.90 0.23 -0.57
C ILE A 22 1.53 0.20 0.83
N GLY A 23 1.46 1.33 1.51
CA GLY A 23 1.92 1.46 2.88
C GLY A 23 0.96 0.79 3.86
N ASP A 24 1.50 0.14 4.89
CA ASP A 24 0.72 -0.53 5.94
C ASP A 24 -0.17 0.43 6.75
N PHE A 25 0.21 1.71 6.78
CA PHE A 25 -0.58 2.79 7.36
C PHE A 25 -1.87 3.11 6.58
N ASN A 26 -2.09 2.50 5.40
CA ASN A 26 -3.27 2.69 4.57
C ASN A 26 -4.13 1.42 4.49
N PRO A 27 -4.92 1.10 5.54
CA PRO A 27 -5.72 -0.12 5.58
C PRO A 27 -6.77 -0.21 4.46
N ARG A 28 -7.24 0.94 3.96
CA ARG A 28 -8.20 0.97 2.85
C ARG A 28 -7.57 0.49 1.55
N MET A 29 -6.34 0.89 1.27
CA MET A 29 -5.62 0.40 0.10
C MET A 29 -5.31 -1.09 0.19
N ILE A 30 -4.98 -1.59 1.37
CA ILE A 30 -4.81 -3.03 1.60
C ILE A 30 -6.12 -3.75 1.26
N LYS A 31 -7.27 -3.23 1.73
CA LYS A 31 -8.57 -3.85 1.45
C LYS A 31 -8.92 -3.88 -0.04
N VAL A 32 -8.56 -2.85 -0.79
CA VAL A 32 -8.71 -2.83 -2.25
C VAL A 32 -7.88 -3.94 -2.90
N CYS A 33 -6.64 -4.17 -2.44
CA CYS A 33 -5.81 -5.24 -2.98
C CYS A 33 -6.39 -6.62 -2.68
N GLU A 34 -6.89 -6.84 -1.46
CA GLU A 34 -7.59 -8.08 -1.09
C GLU A 34 -8.82 -8.34 -1.99
N ASN A 35 -9.57 -7.30 -2.34
CA ASN A 35 -10.74 -7.42 -3.22
C ASN A 35 -10.37 -7.76 -4.67
N LEU A 36 -9.11 -7.56 -5.07
CA LEU A 36 -8.57 -7.97 -6.37
C LEU A 36 -7.92 -9.36 -6.31
N ASP A 37 -8.22 -10.13 -5.26
CA ASP A 37 -7.61 -11.43 -4.97
C ASP A 37 -6.07 -11.40 -4.90
N ALA A 38 -5.50 -10.21 -4.64
CA ALA A 38 -4.06 -10.06 -4.54
C ALA A 38 -3.54 -10.64 -3.21
N VAL A 39 -2.41 -11.32 -3.29
CA VAL A 39 -1.69 -11.85 -2.12
C VAL A 39 -0.48 -11.00 -1.81
N ASN A 40 -0.06 -10.96 -0.54
CA ASN A 40 1.19 -10.30 -0.16
C ASN A 40 2.38 -11.10 -0.72
N TYR A 41 2.92 -10.63 -1.84
CA TYR A 41 4.10 -11.21 -2.48
C TYR A 41 5.40 -10.86 -1.74
N ARG A 42 5.55 -9.60 -1.29
CA ARG A 42 6.74 -9.11 -0.60
C ARG A 42 6.42 -7.89 0.26
N THR A 43 6.96 -7.86 1.46
CA THR A 43 6.96 -6.66 2.31
C THR A 43 8.28 -5.90 2.14
N MET A 44 8.21 -4.64 1.73
CA MET A 44 9.37 -3.76 1.58
C MET A 44 9.50 -2.85 2.80
N ALA A 45 10.71 -2.73 3.35
CA ALA A 45 11.00 -1.86 4.48
C ALA A 45 11.79 -0.62 4.03
N THR A 46 11.32 0.56 4.43
CA THR A 46 12.04 1.82 4.22
C THR A 46 12.70 2.24 5.52
N TYR A 47 14.02 2.19 5.57
CA TYR A 47 14.80 2.64 6.72
C TYR A 47 15.02 4.15 6.65
N ARG A 48 14.76 4.84 7.77
CA ARG A 48 14.99 6.28 7.93
C ARG A 48 15.92 6.49 9.12
N TYR A 49 16.90 7.37 8.96
CA TYR A 49 17.83 7.74 10.01
C TYR A 49 17.43 9.07 10.64
N LEU A 50 17.17 9.08 11.95
CA LEU A 50 16.94 10.30 12.72
C LEU A 50 18.29 10.85 13.18
N PHE A 51 18.71 11.97 12.62
CA PHE A 51 19.96 12.63 13.00
C PHE A 51 19.94 13.13 14.45
N ASP A 52 18.80 13.72 14.86
CA ASP A 52 18.56 14.12 16.24
C ASP A 52 18.01 12.93 17.04
N ARG A 53 18.87 12.31 17.83
CA ARG A 53 18.51 11.14 18.65
C ARG A 53 17.73 11.49 19.92
N SER A 54 17.54 12.78 20.23
CA SER A 54 16.72 13.20 21.37
C SER A 54 15.22 13.10 21.08
N ARG A 55 14.84 13.05 19.80
CA ARG A 55 13.44 12.97 19.38
C ARG A 55 12.95 11.51 19.32
N PRO A 56 11.72 11.23 19.77
CA PRO A 56 11.13 9.92 19.61
C PRO A 56 10.87 9.62 18.12
N PHE A 57 10.92 8.34 17.77
CA PHE A 57 10.41 7.88 16.49
C PHE A 57 8.89 7.75 16.56
N GLU A 58 8.20 8.33 15.57
CA GLU A 58 6.75 8.18 15.40
C GLU A 58 6.45 7.56 14.04
N ARG A 59 5.61 6.51 14.04
CA ARG A 59 5.10 5.91 12.81
C ARG A 59 4.12 6.87 12.14
N HIS A 60 3.96 6.73 10.82
CA HIS A 60 2.88 7.44 10.13
C HIS A 60 1.53 6.96 10.70
N PRO A 61 0.59 7.85 11.03
CA PRO A 61 -0.72 7.46 11.55
C PRO A 61 -1.51 6.67 10.52
N LEU A 62 -2.46 5.85 10.98
CA LEU A 62 -3.38 5.16 10.08
C LEU A 62 -4.26 6.19 9.36
N ILE A 63 -4.44 6.02 8.04
CA ILE A 63 -5.26 6.93 7.25
C ILE A 63 -6.75 6.61 7.47
N GLU A 64 -7.38 7.36 8.36
CA GLU A 64 -8.82 7.28 8.64
C GLU A 64 -9.68 8.00 7.59
N LYS A 65 -10.96 7.62 7.48
CA LYS A 65 -11.92 8.32 6.63
C LYS A 65 -12.20 9.68 7.29
N LYS A 66 -11.93 10.78 6.58
CA LYS A 66 -12.47 12.08 7.00
C LYS A 66 -13.98 11.99 6.90
N ASP A 67 -14.66 12.14 8.03
CA ASP A 67 -16.10 12.38 8.03
C ASP A 67 -16.34 13.66 7.23
N GLY A 68 -17.20 13.55 6.23
CA GLY A 68 -17.56 14.65 5.33
C GLY A 68 -18.61 15.56 5.94
#